data_AF-A0A7L5E319-F1
#
_entry.id   AF-A0A7L5E319-F1
#
_cell.length_a   1.000
_cell.length_b   1.000
_cell.length_c   1.000
_cell.angle_alpha   90.00
_cell.angle_beta   90.00
_cell.angle_gamma   90.00
#
_symmetry.space_group_name_H-M   'P 1'
#
loop_
_entity.id
_entity.type
_entity.pdbx_description
1 polymer ?
#
loop_
_entity_poly.entity_id
_entity_poly.type
_entity_poly.pdbx_seq_one_letter_code
_entity_poly.pdbx_strand_id
1 'polypeptide(L)' 'MKHEDKFQISVQLPEEKSATALGITHPDETFSFELNGNPVSIINNGDNSWSLVSGAVAQETVNVIGDAIEQYYQDQAL' A
#
# COMPACT_ATOMS: atom_id res chain seq x y z
N MET A 1 -10.88 -16.90 13.09
CA MET A 1 -9.48 -16.44 13.02
C MET A 1 -9.45 -15.36 11.95
N LYS A 2 -8.96 -14.15 12.25
CA LYS A 2 -8.77 -13.13 11.21
C LYS A 2 -7.65 -13.64 10.29
N HIS A 3 -7.92 -13.75 8.99
CA HIS A 3 -6.87 -14.04 8.01
C HIS A 3 -6.09 -12.74 7.81
N GLU A 4 -4.79 -12.79 8.09
CA GLU A 4 -3.86 -11.72 7.75
C GLU A 4 -3.37 -12.00 6.34
N ASP A 5 -3.85 -11.21 5.38
CA ASP A 5 -3.42 -11.35 4.00
C ASP A 5 -2.06 -10.69 3.82
N LYS A 6 -1.10 -11.43 3.27
CA LYS A 6 0.25 -10.95 2.96
C LYS A 6 0.52 -11.10 1.49
N PHE A 7 1.00 -10.03 0.88
CA PHE A 7 1.33 -10.02 -0.53
C PHE A 7 2.46 -9.03 -0.83
N GLN A 8 2.94 -9.05 -2.06
CA GLN A 8 3.96 -8.13 -2.54
C GLN A 8 3.43 -7.33 -3.71
N ILE A 9 3.76 -6.04 -3.74
CA ILE A 9 3.52 -5.16 -4.88
C ILE A 9 4.86 -4.62 -5.39
N SER A 10 4.88 -4.24 -6.67
CA SER A 10 5.97 -3.51 -7.28
C SER A 10 5.46 -2.12 -7.65
N VAL A 11 6.05 -1.08 -7.08
CA VAL A 11 5.55 0.29 -7.19
C VAL A 11 6.67 1.27 -7.56
N GLN A 12 6.44 2.14 -8.54
CA GLN A 12 7.36 3.23 -8.87
C GLN A 12 7.07 4.42 -7.96
N LEU A 13 7.84 4.59 -6.90
CA LEU A 13 7.65 5.72 -5.98
C LEU A 13 8.09 7.05 -6.62
N PRO A 14 7.45 8.19 -6.31
CA PRO A 14 7.76 9.48 -6.93
C PRO A 14 9.23 9.92 -6.80
N GLU A 15 9.88 9.61 -5.67
CA GLU A 15 11.27 9.99 -5.41
C GLU A 15 12.28 8.96 -5.93
N GLU A 16 11.81 7.78 -6.36
CA GLU A 16 12.67 6.67 -6.76
C GLU A 16 12.75 6.54 -8.29
N LYS A 17 13.97 6.28 -8.77
CA LYS A 17 14.22 6.07 -10.21
C LYS A 17 13.80 4.69 -10.70
N SER A 18 13.50 3.77 -9.80
CA SER A 18 13.17 2.39 -10.12
C SER A 18 12.04 1.88 -9.23
N ALA A 19 11.37 0.84 -9.71
CA ALA A 19 10.31 0.21 -8.95
C ALA A 19 10.85 -0.36 -7.62
N THR A 20 10.10 -0.10 -6.56
CA THR A 20 10.33 -0.60 -5.22
C THR A 20 9.38 -1.76 -4.96
N ALA A 21 9.92 -2.89 -4.50
CA ALA A 21 9.10 -4.00 -4.03
C ALA A 21 8.70 -3.74 -2.57
N LEU A 22 7.39 -3.74 -2.29
CA LEU A 22 6.85 -3.58 -0.94
C LEU A 22 6.12 -4.84 -0.51
N GLY A 23 6.42 -5.32 0.70
CA GLY A 23 5.62 -6.34 1.37
C GLY A 23 4.46 -5.68 2.08
N ILE A 24 3.23 -6.06 1.70
CA ILE A 24 2.00 -5.52 2.26
C ILE A 24 1.39 -6.55 3.20
N THR A 25 0.97 -6.07 4.37
CA THR A 25 0.18 -6.81 5.35
C THR A 25 -1.18 -6.15 5.48
N HIS A 26 -2.26 -6.90 5.30
CA HIS A 26 -3.64 -6.43 5.34
C HIS A 26 -4.42 -7.24 6.40
N PRO A 27 -4.32 -6.87 7.69
CA PRO A 27 -4.96 -7.61 8.78
C PRO A 27 -6.44 -7.26 8.98
N ASP A 28 -6.89 -6.11 8.48
CA ASP A 28 -8.28 -5.62 8.58
C ASP A 28 -8.64 -4.61 7.48
N GLU A 29 -8.99 -3.36 7.81
CA GLU A 29 -9.31 -2.29 6.85
C GLU A 29 -8.04 -1.54 6.42
N THR A 30 -6.93 -1.74 7.13
CA THR A 30 -5.68 -1.02 6.92
C THR A 30 -4.63 -1.87 6.21
N PHE A 31 -3.80 -1.20 5.41
CA PHE A 31 -2.66 -1.80 4.72
C PHE A 31 -1.37 -1.30 5.34
N SER A 32 -0.58 -2.22 5.91
CA SER A 32 0.68 -1.94 6.59
C SER A 32 1.88 -2.43 5.76
N PHE A 33 2.93 -1.62 5.72
CA PHE A 33 4.20 -1.95 5.04
C PHE A 33 5.36 -1.16 5.64
N GLU A 34 6.59 -1.55 5.30
CA GLU A 34 7.79 -0.77 5.64
C GLU A 34 8.26 0.02 4.43
N LEU A 35 8.54 1.31 4.62
CA LEU A 35 9.15 2.16 3.61
C LEU A 35 10.39 2.84 4.18
N ASN A 36 11.55 2.60 3.56
CA ASN A 36 12.85 3.11 4.02
C ASN A 36 13.12 2.80 5.51
N GLY A 37 12.71 1.61 5.97
CA GLY A 37 12.86 1.15 7.36
C GLY A 37 11.86 1.75 8.35
N ASN A 38 10.87 2.51 7.89
CA ASN A 38 9.82 3.08 8.75
C ASN A 38 8.49 2.36 8.49
N PRO A 39 7.75 1.96 9.54
CA PRO A 39 6.41 1.40 9.38
C PRO A 39 5.44 2.47 8.91
N VAL A 40 4.63 2.12 7.92
CA VAL A 40 3.60 2.97 7.32
C VAL A 40 2.31 2.17 7.25
N SER A 41 1.19 2.84 7.52
CA SER A 41 -0.15 2.27 7.35
C SER A 41 -1.05 3.22 6.58
N ILE A 42 -1.78 2.71 5.59
CA ILE A 42 -2.75 3.46 4.79
C ILE A 42 -4.12 2.77 4.79
N ILE A 43 -5.17 3.49 4.39
CA ILE A 43 -6.54 2.99 4.28
C ILE A 43 -7.19 3.50 2.99
N ASN A 44 -8.03 2.67 2.37
CA ASN A 44 -8.90 3.07 1.26
C ASN A 44 -10.19 3.70 1.84
N ASN A 45 -10.52 4.91 1.41
CA ASN A 45 -11.67 5.67 1.94
C ASN A 45 -13.03 5.22 1.34
N GLY A 46 -13.02 4.28 0.39
CA GLY A 46 -14.23 3.77 -0.27
C GLY A 46 -14.70 4.62 -1.46
N ASP A 47 -13.93 5.64 -1.84
CA ASP A 47 -14.17 6.53 -2.98
C ASP A 47 -12.97 6.60 -3.94
N ASN A 48 -12.13 5.56 -3.94
CA ASN A 48 -10.84 5.46 -4.65
C ASN A 48 -9.80 6.50 -4.19
N SER A 49 -9.99 7.12 -3.02
CA SER A 49 -8.94 7.91 -2.37
C SER A 49 -8.31 7.15 -1.20
N TRP A 50 -7.04 7.45 -0.94
CA TRP A 50 -6.23 6.78 0.07
C TRP A 50 -5.78 7.75 1.15
N SER A 51 -5.87 7.34 2.41
CA SER A 51 -5.45 8.15 3.57
C SER A 51 -4.27 7.51 4.29
N LEU A 52 -3.33 8.35 4.76
CA LEU A 52 -2.30 7.92 5.70
C LEU A 52 -2.92 7.73 7.09
N VAL A 53 -2.79 6.53 7.66
CA VAL A 53 -3.21 6.22 9.02
C VAL A 53 -2.06 6.43 10.00
N SER A 54 -0.86 5.97 9.65
CA SER A 54 0.35 6.17 10.46
C SER A 54 1.62 6.15 9.61
N GLY A 55 2.70 6.75 10.13
CA GLY A 55 3.97 6.93 9.43
C GLY A 55 4.19 8.39 9.00
N ALA A 56 5.23 8.62 8.21
CA ALA A 56 5.58 9.95 7.70
C ALA A 56 5.99 9.86 6.22
N VAL A 57 4.99 9.93 5.34
CA VAL A 57 5.15 9.89 3.88
C VAL A 57 4.25 10.93 3.23
N ALA A 58 4.64 11.41 2.05
CA ALA A 58 3.84 12.37 1.29
C ALA A 58 2.54 11.73 0.75
N GLN A 59 1.47 12.52 0.63
CA GLN A 59 0.18 12.04 0.10
C GLN A 59 0.29 11.43 -1.30
N GLU A 60 1.18 11.97 -2.16
CA GLU A 60 1.42 11.39 -3.49
C GLU A 60 1.95 9.95 -3.41
N THR A 61 2.85 9.66 -2.45
CA THR A 61 3.34 8.31 -2.21
C THR A 61 2.23 7.39 -1.70
N VAL A 62 1.36 7.89 -0.83
CA VAL A 62 0.18 7.15 -0.34
C VAL A 62 -0.73 6.75 -1.51
N ASN A 63 -1.05 7.69 -2.39
CA ASN A 63 -1.89 7.43 -3.56
C ASN A 63 -1.27 6.37 -4.47
N VAL A 64 0.02 6.54 -4.82
CA VAL A 64 0.73 5.62 -5.72
C VAL A 64 0.80 4.19 -5.16
N ILE A 65 0.99 4.03 -3.85
CA ILE A 65 0.96 2.71 -3.20
C ILE A 65 -0.46 2.15 -3.15
N GLY A 66 -1.45 2.99 -2.85
CA GLY A 66 -2.86 2.63 -2.86
C GLY A 66 -3.33 2.10 -4.21
N ASP A 67 -3.01 2.80 -5.29
CA ASP A 67 -3.32 2.39 -6.66
C ASP A 67 -2.69 1.03 -7.01
N ALA A 68 -1.44 0.79 -6.58
CA ALA A 68 -0.76 -0.48 -6.79
C ALA A 68 -1.39 -1.64 -6.00
N ILE A 69 -1.91 -1.37 -4.79
CA ILE A 69 -2.67 -2.35 -4.00
C ILE A 69 -4.00 -2.68 -4.69
N GLU A 70 -4.72 -1.67 -5.18
CA GLU A 70 -5.95 -1.86 -5.97
C GLU A 70 -5.68 -2.72 -7.20
N GLN A 71 -4.62 -2.41 -7.96
CA GLN A 71 -4.22 -3.20 -9.12
C GLN A 71 -3.93 -4.67 -8.75
N TYR A 72 -3.21 -4.93 -7.64
CA TYR A 72 -2.93 -6.28 -7.17
C TYR A 72 -4.22 -7.10 -6.92
N TYR A 73 -5.26 -6.49 -6.36
CA TYR A 73 -6.53 -7.18 -6.16
C TYR A 73 -7.30 -7.37 -7.47
N GLN A 74 -7.28 -6.39 -8.38
CA GLN A 74 -7.90 -6.51 -9.70
C GLN A 74 -7.26 -7.65 -10.51
N ASP A 75 -5.94 -7.81 -10.45
CA ASP A 75 -5.21 -8.87 -11.15
C ASP A 75 -5.54 -10.28 -10.64
N GLN A 76 -5.92 -10.42 -9.37
CA GLN A 76 -6.35 -11.70 -8.78
C GLN A 76 -7.83 -12.01 -8.98
N ALA A 77 -8.64 -11.00 -9.33
CA ALA A 77 -10.06 -11.20 -9.62
C ALA A 77 -10.31 -11.82 -11.01
N LEU A 78 -9.23 -12.05 -11.78
CA LEU A 78 -9.18 -12.78 -13.06
C LEU A 78 -8.88 -14.27 -12.85
#